data_AF-A0A968TU18-F1
#
_entry.id   AF-A0A968TU18-F1
#
_cell.length_a   1.000
_cell.length_b   1.000
_cell.length_c   1.000
_cell.angle_alpha   90.00
_cell.angle_beta   90.00
_cell.angle_gamma   90.00
#
_symmetry.space_group_name_H-M   'P 1'
#
loop_
_entity.id
_entity.type
_entity.pdbx_description
1 polymer ?
#
loop_
_entity_poly.entity_id
_entity_poly.type
_entity_poly.pdbx_seq_one_letter_code
_entity_poly.pdbx_strand_id
1 'polypeptide(L)'
;MEPNRRALGLVFEPFSADVPAPAHLHQHAWYQVEKGGIADFSFAYFYVQLVRYRPGAVVPLVPDSFSWRPESFDAALRASYDYFIVRSQTDRSREMFGADVAPLVHSGDWWLYQQKRAHTQVRPYTGGSS
;
A
#
# COMPACT_ATOMS: atom_id res chain seq x y z
N MET A 1 9.77 7.07 4.90
CA MET A 1 8.76 7.29 3.85
C MET A 1 8.33 8.74 3.89
N GLU A 2 8.38 9.40 2.73
CA GLU A 2 7.94 10.80 2.62
C GLU A 2 6.42 10.96 2.78
N PRO A 3 5.90 12.07 3.33
CA PRO A 3 4.46 12.35 3.41
C PRO A 3 3.74 12.43 2.05
N ASN A 4 2.43 12.19 2.04
CA ASN A 4 1.55 12.34 0.86
C ASN A 4 1.98 11.53 -0.39
N ARG A 5 2.73 10.45 -0.22
CA ARG A 5 3.10 9.51 -1.28
C ARG A 5 2.17 8.30 -1.31
N ARG A 6 2.25 7.52 -2.37
CA ARG A 6 1.40 6.33 -2.53
C ARG A 6 2.15 5.07 -2.15
N ALA A 7 1.56 4.28 -1.26
CA ALA A 7 2.12 3.05 -0.74
C ALA A 7 1.16 1.87 -0.94
N LEU A 8 1.70 0.70 -1.25
CA LEU A 8 0.96 -0.55 -1.25
C LEU A 8 1.39 -1.43 -0.07
N GLY A 9 0.41 -1.93 0.68
CA GLY A 9 0.65 -2.95 1.71
C GLY A 9 0.51 -4.35 1.13
N LEU A 10 1.49 -5.22 1.37
CA LEU A 10 1.48 -6.63 0.93
C LEU A 10 1.84 -7.50 2.15
N VAL A 11 0.82 -8.10 2.77
CA VAL A 11 0.98 -8.78 4.07
C VAL A 11 0.79 -10.28 3.87
N PHE A 12 1.90 -11.02 3.75
CA PHE A 12 1.88 -12.47 3.50
C PHE A 12 1.57 -13.28 4.75
N GLU A 13 2.05 -12.86 5.93
CA GLU A 13 1.71 -13.49 7.20
C GLU A 13 0.94 -12.50 8.09
N PRO A 14 -0.40 -12.44 7.97
CA PRO A 14 -1.21 -11.43 8.64
C PRO A 14 -1.44 -11.72 10.13
N PHE A 15 -1.15 -12.93 10.60
CA PHE A 15 -1.42 -13.38 11.97
C PHE A 15 -0.25 -13.11 12.92
N SER A 16 -0.59 -12.96 14.20
CA SER A 16 0.37 -12.94 15.30
C SER A 16 0.23 -14.22 16.12
N ALA A 17 1.23 -14.54 16.95
CA ALA A 17 1.15 -15.69 17.86
C ALA A 17 0.11 -15.49 18.98
N ASP A 18 -0.15 -14.25 19.38
CA ASP A 18 -0.88 -13.92 20.60
C ASP A 18 -2.37 -13.61 20.37
N VAL A 19 -2.76 -13.24 19.15
CA VAL A 19 -4.12 -12.82 18.82
C VAL A 19 -4.71 -13.73 17.76
N PRO A 20 -5.90 -14.33 17.99
CA PRO A 20 -6.58 -15.21 17.02
C PRO A 20 -7.33 -14.40 15.94
N ALA A 21 -6.67 -13.38 15.39
CA ALA A 21 -7.17 -12.50 14.34
C ALA A 21 -5.98 -12.03 13.47
N PRO A 22 -6.20 -11.60 12.21
CA PRO A 22 -5.14 -11.14 11.31
C PRO A 22 -4.63 -9.74 11.70
N ALA A 23 -3.95 -9.65 12.85
CA ALA A 23 -3.55 -8.42 13.52
C ALA A 23 -2.70 -7.47 12.66
N HIS A 24 -1.96 -8.01 11.67
CA HIS A 24 -1.05 -7.23 10.84
C HIS A 24 -1.63 -6.82 9.49
N LEU A 25 -2.80 -7.35 9.11
CA LEU A 25 -3.38 -7.23 7.77
C LEU A 25 -3.45 -5.78 7.26
N HIS A 26 -3.84 -4.86 8.14
CA HIS A 26 -4.04 -3.45 7.80
C HIS A 26 -3.04 -2.51 8.49
N GLN A 27 -1.94 -3.05 9.04
CA GLN A 27 -0.97 -2.24 9.79
C GLN A 27 -0.30 -1.16 8.93
N HIS A 28 -0.19 -1.40 7.63
CA HIS A 28 0.30 -0.41 6.65
C HIS A 28 -0.60 0.85 6.53
N ALA A 29 -1.86 0.80 6.98
CA ALA A 29 -2.76 1.95 7.01
C ALA A 29 -2.30 3.05 7.99
N TRP A 30 -1.44 2.73 8.98
CA TRP A 30 -0.84 3.73 9.87
C TRP A 30 -0.08 4.83 9.11
N TYR A 31 0.49 4.49 7.94
CA TYR A 31 1.14 5.47 7.09
C TYR A 31 0.17 6.58 6.59
N GLN A 32 -1.11 6.25 6.36
CA GLN A 32 -2.13 7.25 6.03
C GLN A 32 -2.35 8.22 7.19
N VAL A 33 -2.44 7.70 8.41
CA VAL A 33 -2.73 8.47 9.62
C VAL A 33 -1.57 9.40 9.97
N GLU A 34 -0.34 8.88 9.97
CA GLU A 34 0.82 9.63 10.45
C GLU A 34 1.41 10.59 9.41
N LYS A 35 1.28 10.25 8.12
CA LYS A 35 2.02 10.93 7.04
C LYS A 35 1.10 11.44 5.92
N GLY A 36 -0.21 11.27 6.02
CA GLY A 36 -1.16 11.69 4.98
C GLY A 36 -0.97 10.99 3.64
N GLY A 37 -0.20 9.90 3.61
CA GLY A 37 -0.01 9.09 2.41
C GLY A 37 -1.27 8.31 2.03
N ILE A 38 -1.28 7.73 0.84
CA ILE A 38 -2.34 6.80 0.43
C ILE A 38 -1.78 5.39 0.57
N ALA A 39 -2.30 4.65 1.53
CA ALA A 39 -2.18 3.19 1.54
C ALA A 39 -3.36 2.61 0.74
N ASP A 40 -3.13 1.73 -0.21
CA ASP A 40 -4.23 1.36 -1.12
C ASP A 40 -5.37 0.57 -0.45
N PHE A 41 -5.14 -0.08 0.71
CA PHE A 41 -6.26 -0.39 1.59
C PHE A 41 -6.63 0.82 2.45
N SER A 42 -7.91 1.21 2.45
CA SER A 42 -8.42 2.24 3.37
C SER A 42 -9.81 1.92 3.88
N PHE A 43 -10.01 2.12 5.18
CA PHE A 43 -11.34 2.02 5.79
C PHE A 43 -12.32 3.08 5.27
N ALA A 44 -11.83 4.17 4.67
CA ALA A 44 -12.66 5.22 4.08
C ALA A 44 -13.55 4.72 2.92
N TYR A 45 -13.34 3.50 2.43
CA TYR A 45 -14.20 2.85 1.44
C TYR A 45 -15.52 2.33 1.98
N PHE A 46 -15.57 1.95 3.25
CA PHE A 46 -16.77 1.34 3.78
C PHE A 46 -17.89 2.38 3.85
N TYR A 47 -19.04 2.04 3.26
CA TYR A 47 -20.19 2.91 2.95
C TYR A 47 -20.77 3.75 4.12
N VAL A 48 -20.30 3.53 5.35
CA VAL A 48 -20.84 4.14 6.59
C VAL A 48 -19.85 5.13 7.23
N GLN A 49 -18.70 5.44 6.61
CA GLN A 49 -17.64 6.20 7.29
C GLN A 49 -17.77 7.73 7.20
N LEU A 50 -17.50 8.38 8.35
CA LEU A 50 -17.40 9.84 8.53
C LEU A 50 -16.16 10.46 7.83
N VAL A 51 -15.30 9.65 7.23
CA VAL A 51 -14.02 10.05 6.64
C VAL A 51 -14.09 9.90 5.13
N ARG A 52 -13.70 10.95 4.39
CA ARG A 52 -13.67 10.97 2.93
C ARG A 52 -12.26 11.28 2.44
N TYR A 53 -11.90 10.73 1.28
CA TYR A 53 -10.71 11.15 0.57
C TYR A 53 -10.76 12.65 0.26
N ARG A 54 -9.59 13.30 0.32
CA ARG A 54 -9.47 14.71 -0.08
C ARG A 54 -9.81 14.85 -1.57
N PRO A 55 -10.41 15.97 -1.99
CA PRO A 55 -10.59 16.26 -3.41
C PRO A 55 -9.26 16.13 -4.16
N GLY A 56 -9.25 15.32 -5.21
CA GLY A 56 -8.06 15.04 -6.01
C GLY A 56 -7.09 14.00 -5.41
N ALA A 57 -7.46 13.30 -4.35
CA ALA A 57 -6.76 12.07 -4.00
C ALA A 57 -7.10 10.98 -5.04
N VAL A 58 -6.09 10.23 -5.46
CA VAL A 58 -6.31 9.08 -6.35
C VAL A 58 -6.90 7.95 -5.51
N VAL A 59 -8.09 7.47 -5.89
CA VAL A 59 -8.69 6.30 -5.25
C VAL A 59 -7.77 5.08 -5.40
N PRO A 60 -7.74 4.17 -4.42
CA PRO A 60 -6.96 2.97 -4.54
C PRO A 60 -7.22 2.19 -5.84
N LEU A 61 -6.14 1.68 -6.41
CA LEU A 61 -6.09 1.03 -7.73
C LEU A 61 -6.30 -0.48 -7.61
N VAL A 62 -6.26 -1.03 -6.39
CA VAL A 62 -6.53 -2.43 -6.10
C VAL A 62 -7.87 -2.57 -5.36
N PRO A 63 -8.63 -3.66 -5.61
CA PRO A 63 -9.87 -3.94 -4.89
C PRO A 63 -9.61 -4.29 -3.42
N ASP A 64 -10.59 -4.11 -2.54
CA ASP A 64 -10.46 -4.41 -1.08
C ASP A 64 -10.03 -5.84 -0.77
N SER A 65 -10.41 -6.80 -1.62
CA SER A 65 -10.02 -8.20 -1.50
C SER A 65 -8.50 -8.41 -1.64
N PHE A 66 -7.79 -7.45 -2.22
CA PHE A 66 -6.35 -7.52 -2.47
C PHE A 66 -5.53 -7.60 -1.18
N SER A 67 -5.99 -6.95 -0.10
CA SER A 67 -5.32 -7.03 1.21
C SER A 67 -5.24 -8.46 1.74
N TRP A 68 -6.20 -9.31 1.35
CA TRP A 68 -6.27 -10.72 1.76
C TRP A 68 -5.50 -11.67 0.84
N ARG A 69 -5.01 -11.19 -0.31
CA ARG A 69 -4.36 -11.99 -1.35
C ARG A 69 -3.15 -11.25 -1.93
N PRO A 70 -2.10 -10.97 -1.13
CA PRO A 70 -0.90 -10.27 -1.60
C PRO A 70 -0.21 -11.00 -2.78
N GLU A 71 -0.39 -12.31 -2.91
CA GLU A 71 0.11 -13.12 -4.03
C GLU A 71 -0.51 -12.77 -5.39
N SER A 72 -1.66 -12.09 -5.39
CA SER A 72 -2.34 -11.64 -6.61
C SER A 72 -1.79 -10.31 -7.16
N PHE A 73 -0.70 -9.79 -6.59
CA PHE A 73 -0.08 -8.55 -7.04
C PHE A 73 0.37 -8.62 -8.50
N ASP A 74 -0.26 -7.79 -9.34
CA ASP A 74 0.15 -7.59 -10.71
C ASP A 74 1.34 -6.62 -10.77
N ALA A 75 2.47 -7.11 -11.28
CA ALA A 75 3.67 -6.32 -11.52
C ALA A 75 3.43 -5.10 -12.44
N ALA A 76 2.38 -5.12 -13.28
CA ALA A 76 1.99 -3.96 -14.09
C ALA A 76 1.56 -2.76 -13.24
N LEU A 77 0.99 -2.97 -12.05
CA LEU A 77 0.56 -1.90 -11.13
C LEU A 77 1.73 -1.30 -10.34
N ARG A 78 2.91 -1.92 -10.36
CA ARG A 78 4.10 -1.48 -9.62
C ARG A 78 4.48 -0.03 -9.91
N ALA A 79 4.33 0.42 -11.16
CA ALA A 79 4.69 1.78 -11.56
C ALA A 79 3.81 2.86 -10.89
N SER A 80 2.66 2.48 -10.33
CA SER A 80 1.71 3.39 -9.69
C SER A 80 2.06 3.73 -8.23
N TYR A 81 3.03 3.05 -7.62
CA TYR A 81 3.38 3.21 -6.20
C TYR A 81 4.80 3.75 -6.01
N ASP A 82 4.97 4.57 -4.97
CA ASP A 82 6.29 5.00 -4.49
C ASP A 82 6.92 3.98 -3.55
N TYR A 83 6.10 3.40 -2.68
CA TYR A 83 6.54 2.56 -1.59
C TYR A 83 5.76 1.25 -1.57
N PHE A 84 6.45 0.17 -1.17
CA PHE A 84 5.82 -1.10 -0.87
C PHE A 84 6.17 -1.47 0.56
N ILE A 85 5.14 -1.64 1.39
CA ILE A 85 5.27 -2.08 2.78
C ILE A 85 4.90 -3.55 2.78
N VAL A 86 5.91 -4.41 2.86
CA VAL A 86 5.73 -5.86 2.76
C VAL A 86 5.95 -6.49 4.12
N ARG A 87 5.03 -7.34 4.56
CA ARG A 87 5.28 -8.25 5.69
C ARG A 87 5.51 -9.65 5.14
N SER A 88 6.71 -10.17 5.35
CA SER A 88 7.15 -11.48 4.87
C SER A 88 8.24 -12.02 5.79
N GLN A 89 8.16 -13.31 6.16
CA GLN A 89 9.24 -13.98 6.89
C GLN A 89 10.50 -14.22 6.03
N THR A 90 10.36 -14.10 4.71
CA THR A 90 11.44 -14.28 3.74
C THR A 90 11.60 -13.04 2.87
N ASP A 91 12.82 -12.83 2.35
CA ASP A 91 13.07 -11.78 1.37
C ASP A 91 12.39 -12.13 0.04
N ARG A 92 11.40 -11.30 -0.34
CA ARG A 92 10.63 -11.44 -1.59
C ARG A 92 11.06 -10.47 -2.68
N SER A 93 12.19 -9.77 -2.50
CA SER A 93 12.68 -8.76 -3.44
C SER A 93 12.70 -9.27 -4.88
N ARG A 94 13.29 -10.44 -5.12
CA ARG A 94 13.45 -11.00 -6.47
C ARG A 94 12.13 -11.48 -7.09
N GLU A 95 11.21 -11.95 -6.26
CA GLU A 95 9.90 -12.47 -6.69
C GLU A 95 8.98 -11.31 -7.11
N MET A 96 8.94 -10.25 -6.31
CA MET A 96 7.94 -9.20 -6.43
C MET A 96 8.44 -7.99 -7.22
N PHE A 97 9.76 -7.78 -7.24
CA PHE A 97 10.34 -6.52 -7.67
C PHE A 97 11.47 -6.72 -8.67
N GLY A 98 11.38 -6.01 -9.79
CA GLY A 98 12.48 -5.86 -10.75
C GLY A 98 13.52 -4.83 -10.29
N ALA A 99 14.50 -4.55 -11.14
CA ALA A 99 15.62 -3.65 -10.84
C ALA A 99 15.23 -2.19 -10.51
N ASP A 100 13.99 -1.80 -10.79
CA ASP A 100 13.47 -0.44 -10.58
C ASP A 100 13.03 -0.17 -9.14
N VAL A 101 12.88 -1.19 -8.30
CA VAL A 101 12.49 -1.05 -6.89
C VAL A 101 13.68 -1.51 -6.04
N ALA A 102 13.99 -0.74 -5.01
CA ALA A 102 15.08 -1.03 -4.08
C ALA A 102 14.55 -1.28 -2.66
N PRO A 103 15.15 -2.20 -1.90
CA PRO A 103 14.92 -2.25 -0.46
C PRO A 103 15.49 -0.98 0.19
N LEU A 104 14.70 -0.37 1.08
CA LEU A 104 15.05 0.84 1.81
C LEU A 104 15.35 0.55 3.28
N VAL A 105 14.52 -0.27 3.94
CA VAL A 105 14.74 -0.72 5.32
C VAL A 105 14.07 -2.08 5.54
N HIS A 106 14.60 -2.85 6.48
CA HIS A 106 14.04 -4.12 6.94
C HIS A 106 14.11 -4.18 8.48
N SER A 107 13.04 -4.66 9.12
CA SER A 107 12.96 -4.83 10.58
C SER A 107 11.96 -5.95 10.93
N GLY A 108 12.45 -7.02 11.57
CA GLY A 108 11.61 -8.18 11.90
C GLY A 108 11.09 -8.86 10.63
N ASP A 109 9.77 -8.99 10.51
CA ASP A 109 9.12 -9.52 9.29
C ASP A 109 8.75 -8.40 8.29
N TRP A 110 9.12 -7.13 8.56
CA TRP A 110 8.71 -5.98 7.77
C TRP A 110 9.81 -5.46 6.86
N TRP A 111 9.47 -5.33 5.59
CA TRP A 111 10.33 -4.82 4.52
C TRP A 111 9.69 -3.57 3.92
N LEU A 112 10.47 -2.50 3.80
CA LEU A 112 10.09 -1.32 3.04
C LEU A 112 10.91 -1.27 1.76
N TYR A 113 10.20 -1.18 0.65
CA TYR A 113 10.78 -0.97 -0.66
C TYR A 113 10.39 0.40 -1.21
N GLN A 114 11.25 0.96 -2.05
CA GLN A 114 11.04 2.23 -2.71
C GLN A 114 11.26 2.09 -4.22
N GLN A 115 10.37 2.68 -5.02
CA GLN A 115 10.57 2.86 -6.45
C GLN A 115 11.73 3.85 -6.67
N LYS A 116 12.74 3.45 -7.45
CA LYS A 116 13.94 4.26 -7.75
C LYS A 116 13.62 5.48 -8.61
N ARG A 117 12.59 5.39 -9.45
CA ARG A 117 12.05 6.51 -10.22
C ARG A 117 10.84 7.07 -9.50
N ALA A 118 10.74 8.40 -9.42
CA ALA A 118 9.53 9.04 -8.93
C ALA A 118 8.33 8.54 -9.76
N HIS A 119 7.28 8.06 -9.10
CA HIS A 119 6.07 7.65 -9.80
C HIS A 119 5.52 8.85 -10.59
N THR A 120 4.98 8.58 -11.78
CA THR A 120 4.13 9.55 -12.46
C THR A 120 2.85 9.65 -11.63
N GLN A 121 2.62 10.79 -10.96
CA GLN A 121 1.35 11.06 -10.30
C GLN A 121 0.22 10.87 -11.32
N VAL A 122 -0.67 9.91 -11.07
CA VAL A 122 -1.93 9.84 -11.80
C VAL A 122 -2.67 11.15 -11.48
N ARG A 123 -2.93 11.97 -12.50
CA ARG A 123 -3.63 13.23 -12.31
C ARG A 123 -4.98 12.95 -11.65
N PRO A 124 -5.41 13.77 -10.67
CA PRO A 124 -6.73 13.62 -10.11
C PRO A 124 -7.80 13.73 -11.18
N TYR A 125 -8.84 12.88 -11.06
CA TYR A 125 -10.07 13.04 -11.83
C TYR A 125 -10.69 14.40 -11.49
N THR A 126 -10.58 15.37 -12.39
CA THR A 126 -11.35 16.60 -12.33
C THR A 126 -12.75 16.26 -12.85
N GLY A 127 -13.68 15.99 -11.93
CA GLY A 127 -15.08 15.81 -12.28
C GLY A 127 -15.56 17.00 -13.10
N GLY A 128 -15.86 16.76 -14.37
CA GLY A 128 -16.46 17.76 -15.25
C GLY A 128 -17.88 18.02 -14.77
N SER A 129 -18.11 19.23 -14.28
CA SER A 129 -19.45 19.79 -14.12
C SER A 129 -19.96 20.22 -15.50
N SER A 130 -21.00 19.54 -15.98
CA SER A 130 -21.95 20.02 -16.98
C SER A 130 -23.35 19.56 -16.58
#